data_AF-A0A1B3NQ10-F1
#
_entry.id   AF-A0A1B3NQ10-F1
#
_cell.length_a   1.000
_cell.length_b   1.000
_cell.length_c   1.000
_cell.angle_alpha   90.00
_cell.angle_beta   90.00
_cell.angle_gamma   90.00
#
_symmetry.space_group_name_H-M   'P 1'
#
loop_
_entity.id
_entity.type
_entity.pdbx_description
1 polymer ?
#
loop_
_entity_poly.entity_id
_entity_poly.type
_entity_poly.pdbx_seq_one_letter_code
_entity_poly.pdbx_strand_id
1 'polypeptide(L)'
;MPTLEAIPPAIRRAACAFHEAGHIVVGWHHRRAITHAWLRPPQGVSGETCFEPYRRGFQLDRAGDLRRAEVEITILSAGQCGEMVYWNGAEGLKWYPGELRSHGDDLDQMQPFIALLQPPDAGLLRARCARAATAILYQPAMRAAHEAIACRLAAAGRIGADEVEVLMAEAGAQRPPLPER
;
A
#
# COMPACT_ATOMS: atom_id res chain seq x y z
N MET A 1 22.31 -3.42 14.54
CA MET A 1 21.34 -2.48 13.95
C MET A 1 20.56 -1.84 15.09
N PRO A 2 20.18 -0.55 15.01
CA PRO A 2 19.33 0.06 16.04
C PRO A 2 18.00 -0.69 16.14
N THR A 3 17.50 -0.87 17.35
CA THR A 3 16.16 -1.42 17.59
C THR A 3 15.11 -0.45 17.05
N LEU A 4 13.95 -0.95 16.62
CA LEU A 4 12.82 -0.14 16.11
C LEU A 4 12.45 1.02 17.05
N GLU A 5 12.57 0.79 18.36
CA GLU A 5 12.29 1.77 19.42
C GLU A 5 13.32 2.90 19.50
N ALA A 6 14.53 2.69 18.95
CA ALA A 6 15.56 3.72 18.86
C ALA A 6 15.30 4.73 17.73
N ILE A 7 14.37 4.42 16.81
CA ILE A 7 13.97 5.35 15.75
C ILE A 7 12.96 6.36 16.33
N PRO A 8 13.20 7.68 16.20
CA PRO A 8 12.28 8.70 16.69
C PRO A 8 10.83 8.48 16.21
N PRO A 9 9.81 8.67 17.08
CA PRO A 9 8.41 8.44 16.72
C PRO A 9 7.95 9.19 15.47
N ALA A 10 8.45 10.41 15.23
CA ALA A 10 8.11 11.18 14.04
C ALA A 10 8.56 10.51 12.73
N ILE A 11 9.72 9.86 12.73
CA ILE A 11 10.27 9.14 11.56
C ILE A 11 9.48 7.85 11.34
N ARG A 12 9.19 7.11 12.42
CA ARG A 12 8.33 5.92 12.34
C ARG A 12 6.92 6.25 11.85
N ARG A 13 6.37 7.40 12.28
CA ARG A 13 5.08 7.91 11.81
C ARG A 13 5.11 8.24 10.33
N ALA A 14 6.18 8.88 9.85
CA ALA A 14 6.35 9.15 8.43
C ALA A 14 6.43 7.84 7.63
N ALA A 15 7.25 6.88 8.05
CA ALA A 15 7.33 5.57 7.40
C ALA A 15 5.98 4.85 7.37
N CYS A 16 5.23 4.87 8.48
CA CYS A 16 3.88 4.32 8.54
C CYS A 16 2.93 5.04 7.57
N ALA A 17 3.02 6.37 7.44
CA ALA A 17 2.23 7.11 6.47
C ALA A 17 2.57 6.73 5.02
N PHE A 18 3.85 6.50 4.72
CA PHE A 18 4.30 5.99 3.42
C PHE A 18 3.86 4.55 3.14
N HIS A 19 3.77 3.72 4.18
CA HIS A 19 3.20 2.38 4.11
C HIS A 19 1.72 2.44 3.70
N GLU A 20 0.90 3.17 4.46
CA GLU A 20 -0.54 3.33 4.14
C GLU A 20 -0.75 3.94 2.75
N ALA A 21 0.01 4.98 2.41
CA ALA A 21 -0.05 5.61 1.09
C ALA A 21 0.30 4.62 -0.04
N GLY A 22 1.14 3.62 0.22
CA GLY A 22 1.44 2.54 -0.71
C GLY A 22 0.20 1.72 -1.06
N HIS A 23 -0.56 1.28 -0.05
CA HIS A 23 -1.85 0.61 -0.26
C HIS A 23 -2.81 1.49 -1.05
N ILE A 24 -2.93 2.76 -0.67
CA ILE A 24 -3.86 3.72 -1.31
C ILE A 24 -3.56 3.85 -2.81
N VAL A 25 -2.32 4.16 -3.18
CA VAL A 25 -1.95 4.42 -4.58
C VAL A 25 -2.13 3.18 -5.45
N VAL A 26 -1.66 2.02 -4.97
CA VAL A 26 -1.81 0.76 -5.71
C VAL A 26 -3.27 0.31 -5.78
N GLY A 27 -4.03 0.49 -4.69
CA GLY A 27 -5.47 0.25 -4.67
C GLY A 27 -6.22 1.14 -5.66
N TRP A 28 -5.91 2.43 -5.70
CA TRP A 28 -6.49 3.39 -6.63
C TRP A 28 -6.16 3.04 -8.10
N HIS A 29 -4.92 2.63 -8.36
CA HIS A 29 -4.48 2.15 -9.69
C HIS A 29 -5.31 0.95 -10.15
N HIS A 30 -5.58 0.02 -9.24
CA HIS A 30 -6.46 -1.13 -9.47
C HIS A 30 -7.95 -0.83 -9.30
N ARG A 31 -8.34 0.45 -9.19
CA ARG A 31 -9.73 0.92 -9.12
C ARG A 31 -10.49 0.43 -7.89
N ARG A 32 -9.79 0.16 -6.78
CA ARG A 32 -10.44 0.06 -5.47
C ARG A 32 -10.83 1.46 -5.00
N ALA A 33 -12.07 1.59 -4.52
CA ALA A 33 -12.53 2.79 -3.88
C ALA A 33 -12.06 2.77 -2.43
N ILE A 34 -11.22 3.73 -2.05
CA ILE A 34 -10.86 3.97 -0.66
C ILE A 34 -12.04 4.65 0.04
N THR A 35 -12.26 4.35 1.32
CA THR A 35 -13.16 5.11 2.18
C THR A 35 -12.37 6.13 3.00
N HIS A 36 -11.31 5.67 3.67
CA HIS A 36 -10.40 6.48 4.47
C HIS A 36 -9.11 5.71 4.77
N ALA A 37 -8.11 6.43 5.28
CA ALA A 37 -6.99 5.86 6.01
C ALA A 37 -6.66 6.72 7.24
N TRP A 38 -6.07 6.11 8.27
CA TRP A 38 -5.62 6.82 9.46
C TRP A 38 -4.30 6.29 9.99
N LEU A 39 -3.67 7.08 10.86
CA LEU A 39 -2.58 6.66 11.74
C LEU A 39 -3.11 6.58 13.17
N ARG A 40 -2.94 5.43 13.82
CA ARG A 40 -3.52 5.16 15.14
C ARG A 40 -2.84 6.02 16.23
N PRO A 41 -3.61 6.70 17.11
CA PRO A 41 -3.04 7.46 18.22
C PRO A 41 -2.34 6.53 19.24
N PRO A 42 -1.45 7.06 20.10
CA PRO A 42 -1.07 8.48 20.20
C PRO A 42 -0.03 8.94 19.16
N GLN A 43 0.90 8.06 18.79
CA GLN A 43 2.07 8.47 17.98
C GLN A 43 1.85 8.29 16.47
N GLY A 44 0.88 7.49 16.02
CA GLY A 44 0.69 7.19 14.60
C GLY A 44 1.78 6.32 14.01
N VAL A 45 2.31 5.39 14.81
CA VAL A 45 3.36 4.44 14.40
C VAL A 45 2.79 3.12 13.84
N SER A 46 1.47 3.07 13.69
CA SER A 46 0.69 2.06 12.98
C SER A 46 -0.51 2.75 12.33
N GLY A 47 -1.05 2.17 11.27
CA GLY A 47 -2.13 2.75 10.48
C GLY A 47 -3.16 1.72 10.09
N GLU A 48 -4.11 2.16 9.28
CA GLU A 48 -5.04 1.31 8.56
C GLU A 48 -5.56 2.04 7.32
N THR A 49 -5.59 1.35 6.19
CA THR A 49 -6.20 1.80 4.94
C THR A 49 -7.47 0.99 4.66
N CYS A 50 -8.60 1.68 4.56
CA CYS A 50 -9.92 1.05 4.43
C CYS A 50 -10.48 1.25 3.03
N PHE A 51 -10.76 0.16 2.32
CA PHE A 51 -11.45 0.18 1.03
C PHE A 51 -12.93 -0.20 1.17
N GLU A 52 -13.74 0.29 0.23
CA GLU A 52 -15.13 -0.14 0.07
C GLU A 52 -15.17 -1.68 -0.12
N PRO A 53 -16.08 -2.39 0.56
CA PRO A 53 -16.19 -3.83 0.43
C PRO A 53 -16.64 -4.20 -0.98
N TYR A 54 -16.23 -5.38 -1.42
CA TYR A 54 -16.74 -5.92 -2.67
C TYR A 54 -18.25 -6.20 -2.55
N ARG A 55 -19.01 -5.83 -3.60
CA ARG A 55 -20.46 -6.09 -3.69
C ARG A 55 -20.84 -7.57 -3.57
N ARG A 56 -19.88 -8.46 -3.85
CA ARG A 56 -20.01 -9.91 -3.68
C ARG A 56 -18.66 -10.53 -3.34
N GLY A 57 -18.72 -11.69 -2.68
CA GLY A 57 -17.55 -12.50 -2.36
C GLY A 57 -16.80 -13.04 -3.59
N PHE A 58 -15.68 -13.70 -3.30
CA PHE A 58 -14.83 -14.36 -4.28
C PHE A 58 -15.35 -15.76 -4.62
N GLN A 59 -15.28 -16.14 -5.90
CA GLN A 59 -15.63 -17.46 -6.40
C GLN A 59 -14.41 -18.09 -7.09
N LEU A 60 -14.13 -19.36 -6.77
CA LEU A 60 -12.94 -20.09 -7.23
C LEU A 60 -12.91 -20.32 -8.75
N ASP A 61 -14.08 -20.47 -9.36
CA ASP A 61 -14.28 -20.81 -10.77
C ASP A 61 -14.37 -19.56 -11.68
N ARG A 62 -14.40 -18.36 -11.08
CA ARG A 62 -14.54 -17.11 -11.82
C ARG A 62 -13.19 -16.45 -12.03
N ALA A 63 -12.70 -16.45 -13.27
CA ALA A 63 -11.42 -15.83 -13.63
C ALA A 63 -11.29 -14.35 -13.18
N GLY A 64 -12.40 -13.60 -13.18
CA GLY A 64 -12.42 -12.23 -12.66
C GLY A 64 -12.15 -12.13 -11.16
N ASP A 65 -12.53 -13.13 -10.38
CA ASP A 65 -12.33 -13.16 -8.92
C ASP A 65 -10.92 -13.59 -8.55
N LEU A 66 -10.35 -14.53 -9.29
CA LEU A 66 -8.93 -14.87 -9.17
C LEU A 66 -8.06 -13.64 -9.47
N ARG A 67 -8.37 -12.89 -10.55
CA ARG A 67 -7.68 -11.63 -10.83
C ARG A 67 -7.84 -10.60 -9.71
N ARG A 68 -9.05 -10.45 -9.16
CA ARG A 68 -9.26 -9.56 -8.01
C ARG A 68 -8.45 -10.00 -6.79
N ALA A 69 -8.34 -11.31 -6.53
CA ALA A 69 -7.58 -11.82 -5.40
C ALA A 69 -6.07 -11.56 -5.55
N GLU A 70 -5.52 -11.71 -6.76
CA GLU A 70 -4.13 -11.32 -7.03
C GLU A 70 -3.91 -9.80 -6.89
N VAL A 71 -4.91 -8.99 -7.25
CA VAL A 71 -4.91 -7.54 -6.99
C VAL A 71 -4.85 -7.26 -5.49
N GLU A 72 -5.62 -7.96 -4.65
CA GLU A 72 -5.55 -7.76 -3.19
C GLU A 72 -4.16 -8.07 -2.64
N ILE A 73 -3.52 -9.15 -3.11
CA ILE A 73 -2.13 -9.46 -2.71
C ILE A 73 -1.16 -8.36 -3.19
N THR A 74 -1.40 -7.79 -4.37
CA THR A 74 -0.61 -6.67 -4.90
C THR A 74 -0.78 -5.41 -4.06
N ILE A 75 -2.01 -5.09 -3.64
CA ILE A 75 -2.31 -3.97 -2.75
C ILE A 75 -1.67 -4.19 -1.38
N LEU A 76 -1.83 -5.36 -0.78
CA LEU A 76 -1.21 -5.70 0.52
C LEU A 76 0.33 -5.67 0.44
N SER A 77 0.91 -6.05 -0.70
CA SER A 77 2.38 -5.94 -0.90
C SER A 77 2.85 -4.49 -1.00
N ALA A 78 1.94 -3.57 -1.36
CA ALA A 78 2.27 -2.17 -1.58
C ALA A 78 2.61 -1.41 -0.30
N GLY A 79 2.15 -1.87 0.87
CA GLY A 79 2.50 -1.28 2.16
C GLY A 79 4.01 -1.28 2.38
N GLN A 80 4.61 -2.47 2.35
CA GLN A 80 6.07 -2.61 2.45
C GLN A 80 6.80 -1.87 1.31
N CYS A 81 6.30 -1.95 0.08
CA CYS A 81 6.95 -1.28 -1.06
C CYS A 81 6.95 0.25 -0.91
N GLY A 82 5.83 0.83 -0.46
CA GLY A 82 5.69 2.27 -0.20
C GLY A 82 6.59 2.73 0.95
N GLU A 83 6.67 1.93 2.01
CA GLU A 83 7.61 2.19 3.09
C GLU A 83 9.08 2.18 2.62
N MET A 84 9.46 1.25 1.73
CA MET A 84 10.81 1.23 1.15
C MET A 84 11.13 2.47 0.30
N VAL A 85 10.13 3.15 -0.26
CA VAL A 85 10.36 4.45 -0.93
C VAL A 85 10.82 5.50 0.08
N TYR A 86 10.22 5.53 1.27
CA TYR A 86 10.64 6.44 2.35
C TYR A 86 12.06 6.14 2.84
N TRP A 87 12.34 4.87 3.14
CA TRP A 87 13.66 4.47 3.67
C TRP A 87 14.80 4.71 2.69
N ASN A 88 14.55 4.56 1.40
CA ASN A 88 15.54 4.84 0.35
C ASN A 88 15.58 6.34 -0.05
N GLY A 89 14.70 7.17 0.50
CA GLY A 89 14.71 8.62 0.34
C GLY A 89 15.69 9.32 1.29
N ALA A 90 16.01 10.59 1.02
CA ALA A 90 17.02 11.35 1.76
C ALA A 90 16.77 11.38 3.28
N GLU A 91 15.51 11.46 3.72
CA GLU A 91 15.15 11.49 5.14
C GLU A 91 15.29 10.11 5.82
N GLY A 92 14.89 9.03 5.13
CA GLY A 92 14.93 7.67 5.66
C GLY A 92 16.33 7.04 5.64
N LEU A 93 17.17 7.39 4.65
CA LEU A 93 18.54 6.91 4.50
C LEU A 93 19.43 7.20 5.71
N LYS A 94 19.12 8.25 6.48
CA LYS A 94 19.85 8.60 7.71
C LYS A 94 19.71 7.55 8.81
N TRP A 95 18.67 6.71 8.75
CA TRP A 95 18.25 5.89 9.89
C TRP A 95 18.28 4.37 9.65
N TYR A 96 18.34 3.86 8.41
CA TYR A 96 18.21 2.40 8.18
C TYR A 96 18.97 1.81 6.96
N PRO A 97 19.76 0.73 7.17
CA PRO A 97 20.25 -0.14 6.09
C PRO A 97 19.50 -1.49 5.88
N GLY A 98 18.28 -1.72 6.38
CA GLY A 98 17.46 -2.85 5.89
C GLY A 98 16.45 -3.48 6.85
N GLU A 99 15.18 -3.54 6.40
CA GLU A 99 13.98 -4.23 6.93
C GLU A 99 13.39 -3.78 8.29
N LEU A 100 12.39 -2.90 8.24
CA LEU A 100 11.40 -2.80 9.31
C LEU A 100 10.33 -3.88 9.11
N ARG A 101 10.09 -4.67 10.17
CA ARG A 101 9.03 -5.68 10.23
C ARG A 101 7.67 -5.05 10.55
N SER A 102 7.23 -4.11 9.73
CA SER A 102 5.93 -3.42 9.84
C SER A 102 4.79 -4.14 9.11
N HIS A 103 5.10 -5.08 8.20
CA HIS A 103 4.15 -5.67 7.24
C HIS A 103 3.62 -7.06 7.67
N GLY A 104 3.71 -7.42 8.96
CA GLY A 104 3.22 -8.71 9.46
C GLY A 104 1.71 -8.89 9.23
N ASP A 105 0.93 -7.86 9.55
CA ASP A 105 -0.51 -7.87 9.38
C ASP A 105 -0.91 -8.02 7.90
N ASP A 106 -0.16 -7.42 6.97
CA ASP A 106 -0.39 -7.59 5.53
C ASP A 106 -0.19 -9.05 5.10
N LEU A 107 0.86 -9.70 5.60
CA LEU A 107 1.15 -11.10 5.28
C LEU A 107 0.03 -12.03 5.77
N ASP A 108 -0.54 -11.74 6.93
CA ASP A 108 -1.69 -12.48 7.46
C ASP A 108 -2.95 -12.22 6.64
N GLN A 109 -3.19 -10.97 6.26
CA GLN A 109 -4.32 -10.58 5.39
C GLN A 109 -4.22 -11.16 3.97
N MET A 110 -3.02 -11.50 3.49
CA MET A 110 -2.83 -12.16 2.19
C MET A 110 -3.30 -13.61 2.20
N GLN A 111 -3.32 -14.30 3.34
CA GLN A 111 -3.53 -15.76 3.41
C GLN A 111 -4.84 -16.23 2.77
N PRO A 112 -6.01 -15.59 2.97
CA PRO A 112 -7.25 -16.00 2.33
C PRO A 112 -7.19 -15.93 0.79
N PHE A 113 -6.48 -14.94 0.23
CA PHE A 113 -6.33 -14.79 -1.22
C PHE A 113 -5.36 -15.82 -1.79
N ILE A 114 -4.27 -16.12 -1.08
CA ILE A 114 -3.33 -17.19 -1.46
C ILE A 114 -4.06 -18.53 -1.44
N ALA A 115 -4.87 -18.79 -0.41
CA ALA A 115 -5.68 -20.01 -0.31
C ALA A 115 -6.72 -20.13 -1.44
N LEU A 116 -7.31 -19.01 -1.89
CA LEU A 116 -8.20 -18.98 -3.04
C LEU A 116 -7.46 -19.27 -4.35
N LEU A 117 -6.28 -18.68 -4.55
CA LEU A 117 -5.50 -18.79 -5.79
C LEU A 117 -4.77 -20.13 -5.93
N GLN A 118 -4.45 -20.79 -4.82
CA GLN A 118 -3.70 -22.05 -4.77
C GLN A 118 -2.45 -22.03 -5.68
N PRO A 119 -1.56 -21.02 -5.57
CA PRO A 119 -0.38 -20.95 -6.41
C PRO A 119 0.53 -22.15 -6.13
N PRO A 120 1.25 -22.68 -7.14
CA PRO A 120 2.27 -23.71 -6.92
C PRO A 120 3.35 -23.28 -5.92
N ASP A 121 3.64 -21.98 -5.87
CA ASP A 121 4.57 -21.36 -4.91
C ASP A 121 4.02 -20.00 -4.47
N ALA A 122 3.66 -19.91 -3.19
CA ALA A 122 3.15 -18.68 -2.59
C ALA A 122 4.21 -17.57 -2.47
N GLY A 123 5.49 -17.92 -2.30
CA GLY A 123 6.61 -16.97 -2.27
C GLY A 123 6.83 -16.32 -3.62
N LEU A 124 6.78 -17.10 -4.72
CA LEU A 124 6.88 -16.56 -6.08
C LEU A 124 5.69 -15.65 -6.43
N LEU A 125 4.47 -16.02 -6.01
CA LEU A 125 3.29 -15.16 -6.16
C LEU A 125 3.50 -13.82 -5.44
N ARG A 126 3.87 -13.85 -4.16
CA ARG A 126 4.14 -12.62 -3.39
C ARG A 126 5.23 -11.76 -4.02
N ALA A 127 6.34 -12.37 -4.45
CA ALA A 127 7.42 -11.63 -5.10
C ALA A 127 6.97 -10.98 -6.42
N ARG A 128 6.10 -11.65 -7.20
CA ARG A 128 5.50 -11.07 -8.41
C ARG A 128 4.60 -9.87 -8.06
N CYS A 129 3.73 -10.01 -7.08
CA CYS A 129 2.84 -8.96 -6.61
C CYS A 129 3.64 -7.75 -6.07
N ALA A 130 4.68 -7.97 -5.27
CA ALA A 130 5.56 -6.92 -4.78
C ALA A 130 6.28 -6.17 -5.92
N ARG A 131 6.76 -6.88 -6.94
CA ARG A 131 7.33 -6.25 -8.15
C ARG A 131 6.30 -5.41 -8.90
N ALA A 132 5.06 -5.90 -9.03
CA ALA A 132 3.98 -5.15 -9.67
C ALA A 132 3.62 -3.87 -8.89
N ALA A 133 3.48 -3.97 -7.56
CA ALA A 133 3.25 -2.82 -6.68
C ALA A 133 4.38 -1.80 -6.78
N THR A 134 5.63 -2.26 -6.74
CA THR A 134 6.82 -1.40 -6.91
C THR A 134 6.81 -0.70 -8.27
N ALA A 135 6.52 -1.42 -9.36
CA ALA A 135 6.46 -0.83 -10.69
C ALA A 135 5.39 0.26 -10.80
N ILE A 136 4.26 0.12 -10.12
CA ILE A 136 3.22 1.16 -10.03
C ILE A 136 3.76 2.36 -9.24
N LEU A 137 4.29 2.15 -8.04
CA LEU A 137 4.76 3.22 -7.15
C LEU A 137 5.93 4.03 -7.74
N TYR A 138 6.70 3.46 -8.66
CA TYR A 138 7.81 4.14 -9.32
C TYR A 138 7.42 4.91 -10.59
N GLN A 139 6.16 4.84 -11.03
CA GLN A 139 5.68 5.73 -12.10
C GLN A 139 5.70 7.17 -11.60
N PRO A 140 6.15 8.17 -12.39
CA PRO A 140 6.36 9.53 -11.89
C PRO A 140 5.16 10.14 -11.18
N ALA A 141 3.97 10.05 -11.80
CA ALA A 141 2.73 10.58 -11.23
C ALA A 141 2.28 9.80 -9.98
N MET A 142 2.45 8.48 -9.97
CA MET A 142 2.10 7.64 -8.82
C MET A 142 3.04 7.92 -7.64
N ARG A 143 4.32 8.14 -7.90
CA ARG A 143 5.33 8.50 -6.90
C ARG A 143 5.03 9.87 -6.27
N ALA A 144 4.70 10.86 -7.10
CA ALA A 144 4.32 12.18 -6.60
C ALA A 144 3.05 12.11 -5.74
N ALA A 145 2.03 11.35 -6.17
CA ALA A 145 0.82 11.16 -5.39
C ALA A 145 1.08 10.42 -4.07
N HIS A 146 1.92 9.37 -4.12
CA HIS A 146 2.33 8.59 -2.96
C HIS A 146 2.95 9.47 -1.88
N GLU A 147 3.90 10.32 -2.27
CA GLU A 147 4.57 11.26 -1.37
C GLU A 147 3.59 12.31 -0.81
N ALA A 148 2.72 12.88 -1.64
CA ALA A 148 1.74 13.88 -1.20
C ALA A 148 0.72 13.29 -0.21
N ILE A 149 0.21 12.10 -0.49
CA ILE A 149 -0.71 11.36 0.40
C ILE A 149 -0.02 11.03 1.72
N ALA A 150 1.21 10.51 1.67
CA ALA A 150 1.98 10.19 2.87
C ALA A 150 2.25 11.44 3.73
N CYS A 151 2.64 12.56 3.13
CA CYS A 151 2.83 13.83 3.82
C CYS A 151 1.53 14.32 4.48
N ARG A 152 0.41 14.27 3.74
CA ARG A 152 -0.91 14.67 4.25
C ARG A 152 -1.36 13.79 5.41
N LEU A 153 -1.14 12.48 5.33
CA LEU A 153 -1.49 11.50 6.35
C LEU A 153 -0.59 11.62 7.59
N ALA A 154 0.72 11.82 7.42
CA ALA A 154 1.64 12.09 8.51
C ALA A 154 1.26 13.36 9.28
N ALA A 155 0.88 14.44 8.57
CA ALA A 155 0.51 15.70 9.18
C ALA A 155 -0.79 15.64 9.99
N ALA A 156 -1.90 15.15 9.42
CA ALA A 156 -3.19 15.19 10.11
C ALA A 156 -3.63 13.86 10.75
N GLY A 157 -2.90 12.76 10.52
CA GLY A 157 -3.21 11.43 11.04
C GLY A 157 -4.43 10.76 10.39
N ARG A 158 -5.07 11.39 9.41
CA ARG A 158 -6.17 10.83 8.64
C ARG A 158 -6.27 11.45 7.24
N ILE A 159 -6.83 10.70 6.31
CA ILE A 159 -7.16 11.15 4.95
C ILE A 159 -8.44 10.45 4.46
N GLY A 160 -9.32 11.21 3.81
CA GLY A 160 -10.56 10.69 3.20
C GLY A 160 -10.45 10.45 1.69
N ALA A 161 -11.48 9.81 1.13
CA ALA A 161 -11.53 9.49 -0.30
C ALA A 161 -11.41 10.71 -1.23
N ASP A 162 -12.14 11.79 -0.94
CA ASP A 162 -12.11 13.01 -1.76
C ASP A 162 -10.70 13.65 -1.78
N GLU A 163 -10.02 13.64 -0.64
CA GLU A 163 -8.65 14.14 -0.54
C GLU A 163 -7.68 13.28 -1.36
N VAL A 164 -7.85 11.96 -1.34
CA VAL A 164 -7.05 11.05 -2.17
C VAL A 164 -7.26 11.38 -3.66
N GLU A 165 -8.50 11.52 -4.13
CA GLU A 165 -8.76 11.83 -5.54
C GLU A 165 -8.14 13.17 -5.97
N VAL A 166 -8.19 14.19 -5.11
CA VAL A 166 -7.54 15.49 -5.36
C VAL A 166 -6.03 15.31 -5.49
N LEU A 167 -5.38 14.64 -4.54
CA LEU A 167 -3.93 14.45 -4.55
C LEU A 167 -3.45 13.57 -5.72
N MET A 168 -4.22 12.55 -6.10
CA MET A 168 -3.95 11.76 -7.30
C MET A 168 -4.04 12.62 -8.57
N ALA A 169 -5.06 13.49 -8.67
CA ALA A 169 -5.25 14.37 -9.82
C ALA A 169 -4.16 15.45 -9.91
N GLU A 170 -3.79 16.09 -8.80
CA GLU A 170 -2.72 17.09 -8.71
C GLU A 170 -1.36 16.51 -9.11
N ALA A 171 -1.11 15.24 -8.77
CA ALA A 171 0.07 14.52 -9.19
C ALA A 171 0.06 14.09 -10.67
N GLY A 172 -1.04 14.33 -11.39
CA GLY A 172 -1.24 13.93 -12.78
C GLY A 172 -1.44 12.41 -12.95
N ALA A 173 -1.82 11.70 -11.89
CA ALA A 173 -2.03 10.25 -11.94
C ALA A 173 -3.28 9.92 -12.78
N GLN A 174 -3.17 8.90 -13.61
CA GLN A 174 -4.27 8.41 -14.44
C GLN A 174 -4.52 6.94 -14.14
N ARG A 175 -5.80 6.55 -14.07
CA ARG A 175 -6.16 5.14 -13.97
C ARG A 175 -5.86 4.45 -15.29
N PRO A 176 -5.29 3.23 -15.27
CA PRO A 176 -5.16 2.44 -16.48
C PRO A 176 -6.56 2.21 -17.10
N PRO A 177 -6.66 2.12 -18.43
CA PRO A 177 -7.93 1.78 -19.09
C PRO A 177 -8.45 0.44 -18.57
N LEU A 178 -9.78 0.26 -18.60
CA LEU A 178 -10.36 -1.04 -18.25
C LEU A 178 -9.86 -2.08 -19.25
N PRO A 179 -9.49 -3.30 -18.81
CA PRO A 179 -9.16 -4.37 -19.75
C PRO A 179 -10.36 -4.65 -20.65
N GLU A 180 -10.09 -4.83 -21.94
CA GLU A 180 -11.10 -5.28 -22.91
C GLU A 180 -11.68 -6.63 -22.44
N ARG A 181 -13.00 -6.79 -22.59
CA ARG A 181 -13.77 -7.89 -21.96
C ARG A 181 -13.52 -9.24 -22.61
#